data_AF-A0A7W0EMA2-F1
#
_entry.id   AF-A0A7W0EMA2-F1
#
_cell.length_a   1.000
_cell.length_b   1.000
_cell.length_c   1.000
_cell.angle_alpha   90.00
_cell.angle_beta   90.00
_cell.angle_gamma   90.00
#
_symmetry.space_group_name_H-M   'P 1'
#
loop_
_entity.id
_entity.type
_entity.pdbx_description
1 polymer ?
#
loop_
_entity_poly.entity_id
_entity_poly.type
_entity_poly.pdbx_seq_one_letter_code
_entity_poly.pdbx_strand_id
1 'polypeptide(L)'
;MRFSNLTIGKKIASGFGAILTLVIIFSVLSFFGINTIVHKAKEVIAGNTLDATLAQKVVDHLTWTNKLNTALVDAKATQVGVETDDHKCGLGKWLYGEGRTEAEAMAPHLAPLLKDLEQPHSNLHQTAIAINTSMGKQGSDRTEAVSIYLTKTLPALSEVQGHLKKIREQGRADISTDQAMLKSSNSFKQNTIIGSIVTLLVFP
;
A
#
# COMPACT_ATOMS: atom_id res chain seq x y z
N MET A 1 25.44 -2.88 -52.88
CA MET A 1 25.49 -3.98 -53.87
C MET A 1 24.14 -4.13 -54.54
N ARG A 2 24.07 -4.20 -55.87
CA ARG A 2 22.80 -4.29 -56.62
C ARG A 2 22.19 -5.68 -56.40
N PHE A 3 20.98 -5.75 -55.84
CA PHE A 3 20.26 -7.00 -55.49
C PHE A 3 20.13 -7.98 -56.66
N SER A 4 20.19 -7.46 -57.90
CA SER A 4 20.18 -8.22 -59.15
C SER A 4 21.31 -9.23 -59.28
N ASN A 5 22.47 -8.98 -58.66
CA ASN A 5 23.71 -9.75 -58.91
C ASN A 5 23.95 -10.88 -57.88
N LEU A 6 22.99 -11.14 -56.99
CA LEU A 6 23.07 -12.20 -55.98
C LEU A 6 22.56 -13.55 -56.50
N THR A 7 23.19 -14.64 -56.06
CA THR A 7 22.69 -16.01 -56.29
C THR A 7 21.35 -16.21 -55.58
N ILE A 8 20.50 -17.11 -56.09
CA ILE A 8 19.15 -17.36 -55.56
C ILE A 8 19.18 -17.63 -54.04
N GLY A 9 20.14 -18.43 -53.55
CA GLY A 9 20.30 -18.70 -52.12
C GLY A 9 20.59 -17.45 -51.28
N LYS A 10 21.40 -16.51 -51.77
CA LYS A 10 21.69 -15.24 -51.06
C LYS A 10 20.47 -14.32 -51.03
N LYS A 11 19.63 -14.32 -52.07
CA LYS A 11 18.36 -13.57 -52.12
C LYS A 11 17.37 -14.09 -51.08
N ILE A 12 17.18 -15.41 -51.01
CA ILE A 12 16.32 -16.06 -50.00
C ILE A 12 16.85 -15.80 -48.58
N ALA A 13 18.15 -16.00 -48.36
CA ALA A 13 18.77 -15.75 -47.05
C ALA A 13 18.63 -14.29 -46.60
N SER A 14 18.72 -13.31 -47.50
CA SER A 14 18.51 -11.89 -47.16
C SER A 14 17.07 -11.59 -46.74
N GLY A 15 16.06 -12.18 -47.40
CA GLY A 15 14.66 -12.02 -47.01
C GLY A 15 14.34 -12.68 -45.66
N PHE A 16 14.86 -13.89 -45.43
CA PHE A 16 14.73 -14.56 -44.13
C PHE A 16 15.45 -13.80 -43.01
N GLY A 17 16.65 -13.28 -43.29
CA GLY A 17 17.41 -12.45 -42.34
C GLY A 17 16.69 -11.15 -41.97
N ALA A 18 16.02 -10.52 -42.95
CA ALA A 18 15.16 -9.37 -42.71
C ALA A 18 14.01 -9.71 -41.74
N ILE A 19 13.24 -10.76 -42.04
CA ILE A 19 12.11 -11.20 -41.20
C ILE A 19 12.59 -11.54 -39.77
N LEU A 20 13.70 -12.27 -39.63
CA LEU A 20 14.28 -12.59 -38.33
C LEU A 20 14.69 -11.33 -37.57
N THR A 21 15.30 -10.36 -38.24
CA THR A 21 15.68 -9.07 -37.63
C THR A 21 14.45 -8.32 -37.13
N LEU A 22 13.36 -8.32 -37.89
CA LEU A 22 12.11 -7.68 -37.51
C LEU A 22 11.47 -8.35 -36.28
N VAL A 23 11.45 -9.67 -36.25
CA VAL A 23 10.95 -10.43 -35.07
C VAL A 23 11.79 -10.11 -33.84
N ILE A 24 13.12 -10.01 -33.97
CA ILE A 24 14.00 -9.66 -32.86
C ILE A 24 13.69 -8.24 -32.37
N ILE A 25 13.60 -7.24 -33.27
CA ILE A 25 13.28 -5.86 -32.90
C ILE A 25 11.93 -5.78 -32.17
N PHE A 26 10.90 -6.45 -32.70
CA PHE A 26 9.58 -6.48 -32.08
C PHE A 26 9.61 -7.14 -30.70
N SER A 27 10.36 -8.24 -30.56
CA SER A 27 10.52 -8.96 -29.30
C SER A 27 11.20 -8.08 -28.25
N VAL A 28 12.24 -7.34 -28.64
CA VAL A 28 12.97 -6.43 -27.74
C VAL A 28 12.08 -5.27 -27.28
N LEU A 29 11.37 -4.60 -28.21
CA LEU A 29 10.44 -3.52 -27.88
C LEU A 29 9.31 -4.00 -26.96
N SER A 30 8.76 -5.18 -27.26
CA SER A 30 7.73 -5.83 -26.44
C SER A 30 8.23 -6.14 -25.04
N PHE A 31 9.43 -6.72 -24.93
CA PHE A 31 10.01 -7.10 -23.65
C PHE A 31 10.22 -5.88 -22.73
N PHE A 32 10.84 -4.81 -23.22
CA PHE A 32 11.08 -3.61 -22.41
C PHE A 32 9.79 -2.86 -22.06
N GLY A 33 8.84 -2.79 -22.99
CA GLY A 33 7.54 -2.16 -22.75
C GLY A 33 6.71 -2.90 -21.71
N ILE A 34 6.60 -4.22 -21.83
CA ILE A 34 5.91 -5.07 -20.86
C ILE A 34 6.59 -4.97 -19.49
N ASN A 35 7.93 -5.03 -19.43
CA ASN A 35 8.66 -4.95 -18.17
C ASN A 35 8.40 -3.62 -17.43
N THR A 36 8.31 -2.52 -18.17
CA THR A 36 7.97 -1.19 -17.61
C THR A 36 6.54 -1.18 -17.04
N ILE A 37 5.58 -1.74 -17.77
CA ILE A 37 4.18 -1.83 -17.31
C ILE A 37 4.07 -2.70 -16.07
N VAL A 38 4.70 -3.88 -16.06
CA VAL A 38 4.68 -4.79 -14.92
C VAL A 38 5.30 -4.16 -13.68
N HIS A 39 6.40 -3.42 -13.83
CA HIS A 39 7.02 -2.71 -12.72
C HIS A 39 6.09 -1.63 -12.13
N LYS A 40 5.47 -0.81 -12.98
CA LYS A 40 4.50 0.20 -12.55
C LYS A 40 3.25 -0.41 -11.91
N ALA A 41 2.77 -1.55 -12.43
CA ALA A 41 1.65 -2.28 -11.83
C ALA A 41 1.99 -2.80 -10.43
N LYS A 42 3.22 -3.28 -10.20
CA LYS A 42 3.67 -3.70 -8.86
C LYS A 42 3.66 -2.54 -7.86
N GLU A 43 4.12 -1.35 -8.26
CA GLU A 43 4.07 -0.14 -7.41
C GLU A 43 2.62 0.22 -7.04
N VAL A 44 1.69 0.22 -8.01
CA VAL A 44 0.25 0.46 -7.77
C VAL A 44 -0.33 -0.55 -6.78
N ILE A 45 -0.07 -1.84 -7.00
CA ILE A 45 -0.61 -2.92 -6.16
C ILE A 45 -0.07 -2.81 -4.73
N ALA A 46 1.23 -2.58 -4.59
CA ALA A 46 1.87 -2.48 -3.28
C ALA A 46 1.32 -1.27 -2.50
N GLY A 47 1.14 -0.15 -3.19
CA GLY A 47 0.51 1.03 -2.63
C GLY A 47 -0.94 0.84 -2.19
N ASN A 48 -1.78 0.23 -3.05
CA ASN A 48 -3.16 -0.08 -2.70
C ASN A 48 -3.25 -1.08 -1.54
N THR A 49 -2.32 -2.02 -1.46
CA THR A 49 -2.21 -2.98 -0.34
C THR A 49 -1.87 -2.25 0.96
N LEU A 50 -0.94 -1.29 0.92
CA LEU A 50 -0.62 -0.44 2.07
C LEU A 50 -1.84 0.36 2.52
N ASP A 51 -2.54 1.04 1.61
CA ASP A 51 -3.74 1.82 1.94
C ASP A 51 -4.83 0.95 2.58
N ALA A 52 -5.12 -0.21 1.97
CA ALA A 52 -6.10 -1.16 2.48
C ALA A 52 -5.71 -1.69 3.87
N THR A 53 -4.44 -2.01 4.07
CA THR A 53 -3.91 -2.47 5.36
C THR A 53 -4.11 -1.41 6.44
N LEU A 54 -3.72 -0.16 6.18
CA LEU A 54 -3.87 0.93 7.15
C LEU A 54 -5.34 1.27 7.41
N ALA A 55 -6.20 1.20 6.39
CA ALA A 55 -7.65 1.34 6.55
C ALA A 55 -8.21 0.25 7.47
N GLN A 56 -7.79 -1.00 7.31
CA GLN A 56 -8.18 -2.10 8.18
C GLN A 56 -7.73 -1.85 9.63
N LYS A 57 -6.53 -1.28 9.85
CA LYS A 57 -6.07 -0.95 11.21
C LYS A 57 -6.93 0.10 11.90
N VAL A 58 -7.48 1.07 11.14
CA VAL A 58 -8.48 2.00 11.68
C VAL A 58 -9.75 1.27 12.12
N VAL A 59 -10.25 0.34 11.31
CA VAL A 59 -11.44 -0.47 11.62
C VAL A 59 -11.20 -1.38 12.84
N ASP A 60 -10.01 -1.98 12.94
CA ASP A 60 -9.61 -2.80 14.08
C ASP A 60 -9.66 -1.98 15.39
N HIS A 61 -9.15 -0.73 15.36
CA HIS A 61 -9.18 0.16 16.52
C HIS A 61 -10.59 0.66 16.85
N LEU A 62 -11.43 0.95 15.85
CA LEU A 62 -12.85 1.25 16.08
C LEU A 62 -13.56 0.10 16.80
N THR A 63 -13.30 -1.13 16.35
CA THR A 63 -13.86 -2.33 16.97
C THR A 63 -13.33 -2.54 18.39
N TRP A 64 -12.02 -2.32 18.60
CA TRP A 64 -11.38 -2.36 19.91
C TRP A 64 -11.98 -1.34 20.88
N THR A 65 -12.16 -0.09 20.45
CA THR A 65 -12.78 0.97 21.28
C THR A 65 -14.24 0.65 21.59
N ASN A 66 -14.99 0.07 20.64
CA ASN A 66 -16.37 -0.35 20.91
C ASN A 66 -16.46 -1.48 21.96
N LYS A 67 -15.46 -2.37 22.05
CA LYS A 67 -15.39 -3.38 23.12
C LYS A 67 -15.18 -2.74 24.49
N LEU A 68 -14.41 -1.65 24.58
CA LEU A 68 -14.29 -0.86 25.81
C LEU A 68 -15.67 -0.35 26.24
N ASN A 69 -16.40 0.29 25.33
CA ASN A 69 -17.75 0.79 25.59
C ASN A 69 -18.70 -0.33 26.06
N THR A 70 -18.64 -1.50 25.43
CA THR A 70 -19.48 -2.65 25.79
C THR A 70 -19.25 -3.10 27.23
N ALA A 71 -17.99 -3.16 27.69
CA ALA A 71 -17.68 -3.52 29.07
C ALA A 71 -18.11 -2.44 30.07
N LEU A 72 -18.04 -1.16 29.69
CA LEU A 72 -18.48 -0.06 30.54
C LEU A 72 -19.99 -0.10 30.81
N VAL A 73 -20.79 -0.56 29.85
CA VAL A 73 -22.25 -0.65 30.00
C VAL A 73 -22.75 -1.99 30.55
N ASP A 74 -21.96 -3.08 30.47
CA ASP A 74 -22.33 -4.37 31.04
C ASP A 74 -22.11 -4.39 32.55
N ALA A 75 -23.15 -4.27 33.36
CA ALA A 75 -23.09 -4.21 34.83
C ALA A 75 -22.29 -5.36 35.49
N LYS A 76 -22.09 -6.49 34.82
CA LYS A 76 -21.34 -7.64 35.35
C LYS A 76 -19.84 -7.61 35.02
N ALA A 77 -19.43 -6.80 34.05
CA ALA A 77 -18.02 -6.72 33.65
C ALA A 77 -17.16 -6.07 34.75
N THR A 78 -16.07 -6.75 35.13
CA THR A 78 -15.08 -6.26 36.09
C THR A 78 -13.80 -5.74 35.42
N GLN A 79 -13.63 -6.04 34.13
CA GLN A 79 -12.48 -5.62 33.32
C GLN A 79 -12.88 -5.48 31.84
N VAL A 80 -12.16 -4.65 31.11
CA VAL A 80 -12.16 -4.58 29.65
C VAL A 80 -11.22 -5.67 29.11
N GLY A 81 -11.81 -6.73 28.56
CA GLY A 81 -11.12 -7.87 27.93
C GLY A 81 -10.55 -7.55 26.55
N VAL A 82 -9.80 -6.46 26.44
CA VAL A 82 -9.12 -6.03 25.20
C VAL A 82 -7.61 -6.04 25.38
N GLU A 83 -6.87 -6.10 24.28
CA GLU A 83 -5.41 -6.00 24.31
C GLU A 83 -4.97 -4.59 24.74
N THR A 84 -4.12 -4.52 25.75
CA THR A 84 -3.59 -3.27 26.32
C THR A 84 -2.15 -2.98 25.89
N ASP A 85 -1.47 -3.97 25.31
CA ASP A 85 -0.13 -3.82 24.76
C ASP A 85 -0.24 -3.33 23.30
N ASP A 86 0.21 -2.11 23.05
CA ASP A 86 0.12 -1.50 21.73
C ASP A 86 0.98 -2.23 20.70
N HIS A 87 2.03 -2.97 21.09
CA HIS A 87 2.84 -3.75 20.16
C HIS A 87 2.18 -5.07 19.73
N LYS A 88 1.21 -5.57 20.50
CA LYS A 88 0.55 -6.87 20.23
C LYS A 88 -0.70 -6.75 19.37
N CYS A 89 -1.26 -5.54 19.25
CA CYS A 89 -2.42 -5.28 18.41
C CYS A 89 -2.08 -5.42 16.92
N GLY A 90 -3.11 -5.44 16.06
CA GLY A 90 -2.92 -5.60 14.63
C GLY A 90 -2.11 -4.46 13.97
N LEU A 91 -2.16 -3.25 14.53
CA LEU A 91 -1.35 -2.11 14.09
C LEU A 91 0.07 -2.20 14.65
N GLY A 92 0.24 -2.50 15.94
CA GLY A 92 1.55 -2.65 16.57
C GLY A 92 2.42 -3.68 15.88
N LYS A 93 1.88 -4.89 15.65
CA LYS A 93 2.60 -5.95 14.93
C LYS A 93 3.06 -5.51 13.54
N TRP A 94 2.26 -4.67 12.88
CA TRP A 94 2.58 -4.13 11.57
C TRP A 94 3.61 -2.99 11.65
N LEU A 95 3.42 -2.06 12.59
CA LEU A 95 4.23 -0.86 12.79
C LEU A 95 5.64 -1.17 13.31
N TYR A 96 5.78 -2.22 14.12
CA TYR A 96 7.05 -2.67 14.67
C TYR A 96 7.60 -3.92 13.95
N GLY A 97 6.97 -4.34 12.86
CA GLY A 97 7.36 -5.49 12.05
C GLY A 97 7.71 -5.12 10.60
N GLU A 98 7.65 -6.11 9.71
CA GLU A 98 8.01 -5.97 8.29
C GLU A 98 7.14 -4.94 7.55
N GLY A 99 5.88 -4.78 7.97
CA GLY A 99 4.94 -3.87 7.33
C GLY A 99 5.42 -2.41 7.27
N ARG A 100 6.03 -1.91 8.36
CA ARG A 100 6.68 -0.61 8.37
C ARG A 100 7.90 -0.58 7.46
N THR A 101 8.77 -1.57 7.54
CA THR A 101 9.98 -1.64 6.72
C THR A 101 9.66 -1.61 5.23
N GLU A 102 8.64 -2.35 4.80
CA GLU A 102 8.16 -2.34 3.42
C GLU A 102 7.58 -0.99 3.01
N ALA A 103 6.77 -0.37 3.88
CA ALA A 103 6.20 0.95 3.62
C ALA A 103 7.29 2.03 3.48
N GLU A 104 8.30 2.02 4.34
CA GLU A 104 9.43 2.96 4.30
C GLU A 104 10.36 2.70 3.11
N ALA A 105 10.56 1.44 2.71
CA ALA A 105 11.33 1.11 1.51
C ALA A 105 10.64 1.58 0.22
N MET A 106 9.31 1.51 0.18
CA MET A 106 8.50 1.96 -0.95
C MET A 106 8.37 3.49 -0.98
N ALA A 107 8.19 4.11 0.19
CA ALA A 107 7.92 5.53 0.34
C ALA A 107 8.67 6.09 1.56
N PRO A 108 9.96 6.44 1.42
CA PRO A 108 10.81 6.85 2.56
C PRO A 108 10.29 8.06 3.34
N HIS A 109 9.52 8.93 2.68
CA HIS A 109 8.90 10.10 3.31
C HIS A 109 7.82 9.74 4.35
N LEU A 110 7.32 8.50 4.36
CA LEU A 110 6.37 8.01 5.37
C LEU A 110 7.03 7.70 6.72
N ALA A 111 8.35 7.47 6.76
CA ALA A 111 9.07 7.14 7.98
C ALA A 111 8.82 8.11 9.15
N PRO A 112 8.92 9.45 8.98
CA PRO A 112 8.59 10.39 10.05
C PRO A 112 7.13 10.31 10.49
N LEU A 113 6.18 10.11 9.57
CA LEU A 113 4.75 10.01 9.92
C LEU A 113 4.43 8.74 10.70
N LEU A 114 5.07 7.62 10.33
CA LEU A 114 4.95 6.35 11.02
C LEU A 114 5.58 6.43 12.41
N LYS A 115 6.68 7.16 12.56
CA LYS A 115 7.28 7.46 13.87
C LYS A 115 6.34 8.29 14.75
N ASP A 116 5.73 9.33 14.18
CA ASP A 116 4.79 10.21 14.89
C ASP A 116 3.52 9.48 15.35
N LEU A 117 3.17 8.34 14.73
CA LEU A 117 2.01 7.52 15.10
C LEU A 117 2.25 6.70 16.38
N GLU A 118 3.50 6.37 16.73
CA GLU A 118 3.82 5.48 17.85
C GLU A 118 3.25 6.00 19.19
N GLN A 119 3.46 7.28 19.49
CA GLN A 119 3.05 7.85 20.77
C GLN A 119 1.52 7.96 20.91
N PRO A 120 0.76 8.52 19.93
CA PRO A 120 -0.71 8.50 19.98
C PRO A 120 -1.30 7.09 20.09
N HIS A 121 -0.69 6.11 19.41
CA HIS A 121 -1.11 4.72 19.48
C HIS A 121 -0.90 4.11 20.87
N SER A 122 0.29 4.30 21.46
CA SER A 122 0.54 3.86 22.83
C SER A 122 -0.39 4.56 23.84
N ASN A 123 -0.61 5.87 23.69
CA ASN A 123 -1.54 6.65 24.53
C ASN A 123 -2.95 6.07 24.51
N LEU A 124 -3.46 5.66 23.35
CA LEU A 124 -4.77 5.02 23.22
C LEU A 124 -4.84 3.72 24.02
N HIS A 125 -3.82 2.86 23.93
CA HIS A 125 -3.79 1.60 24.69
C HIS A 125 -3.66 1.82 26.20
N GLN A 126 -2.94 2.86 26.63
CA GLN A 126 -2.85 3.25 28.05
C GLN A 126 -4.21 3.66 28.63
N THR A 127 -5.16 4.16 27.83
CA THR A 127 -6.50 4.48 28.35
C THR A 127 -7.27 3.23 28.75
N ALA A 128 -7.08 2.09 28.06
CA ALA A 128 -7.70 0.82 28.44
C ALA A 128 -7.15 0.31 29.79
N ILE A 129 -5.87 0.50 30.07
CA ILE A 129 -5.26 0.17 31.36
C ILE A 129 -5.87 1.04 32.47
N ALA A 130 -6.03 2.34 32.22
CA ALA A 130 -6.66 3.25 33.16
C ALA A 130 -8.14 2.90 33.43
N ILE A 131 -8.88 2.51 32.38
CA ILE A 131 -10.26 2.01 32.50
C ILE A 131 -10.31 0.74 33.35
N ASN A 132 -9.46 -0.26 33.06
CA ASN A 132 -9.36 -1.50 33.85
C ASN A 132 -9.08 -1.23 35.33
N THR A 133 -8.13 -0.32 35.60
CA THR A 133 -7.75 0.05 36.96
C THR A 133 -8.90 0.72 37.70
N SER A 134 -9.68 1.57 37.02
CA SER A 134 -10.86 2.21 37.60
C SER A 134 -11.97 1.19 37.86
N MET A 135 -12.27 0.29 36.91
CA MET A 135 -13.31 -0.74 37.05
C MET A 135 -13.01 -1.78 38.13
N GLY A 136 -11.74 -2.07 38.41
CA GLY A 136 -11.31 -3.04 39.41
C GLY A 136 -11.40 -2.57 40.87
N LYS A 137 -11.71 -1.29 41.13
CA LYS A 137 -11.82 -0.76 42.50
C LYS A 137 -13.10 -1.28 43.18
N GLN A 138 -12.97 -1.71 44.44
CA GLN A 138 -14.10 -2.25 45.21
C GLN A 138 -15.16 -1.16 45.46
N GLY A 139 -16.42 -1.42 45.09
CA GLY A 139 -17.51 -0.44 45.19
C GLY A 139 -17.44 0.69 44.16
N SER A 140 -16.62 0.55 43.10
CA SER A 140 -16.49 1.59 42.07
C SER A 140 -17.80 1.80 41.31
N ASP A 141 -18.32 3.01 41.41
CA ASP A 141 -19.18 3.55 40.37
C ASP A 141 -18.36 3.71 39.09
N ARG A 142 -18.96 3.40 37.93
CA ARG A 142 -18.28 3.43 36.64
C ARG A 142 -18.03 4.83 36.10
N THR A 143 -18.47 5.85 36.82
CA THR A 143 -18.33 7.25 36.45
C THR A 143 -16.88 7.63 36.08
N GLU A 144 -15.86 7.17 36.82
CA GLU A 144 -14.46 7.44 36.47
C GLU A 144 -14.03 6.74 35.17
N ALA A 145 -14.36 5.46 35.01
CA ALA A 145 -14.07 4.69 33.80
C ALA A 145 -14.77 5.26 32.55
N VAL A 146 -16.02 5.69 32.68
CA VAL A 146 -16.79 6.38 31.64
C VAL A 146 -16.16 7.74 31.31
N SER A 147 -15.72 8.49 32.33
CA SER A 147 -15.01 9.76 32.11
C SER A 147 -13.71 9.56 31.33
N ILE A 148 -12.91 8.55 31.67
CA ILE A 148 -11.68 8.20 30.93
C ILE A 148 -12.01 7.81 29.48
N TYR A 149 -13.07 7.04 29.26
CA TYR A 149 -13.51 6.68 27.91
C TYR A 149 -13.84 7.92 27.06
N LEU A 150 -14.69 8.81 27.57
CA LEU A 150 -15.16 9.98 26.83
C LEU A 150 -14.08 11.04 26.63
N THR A 151 -13.26 11.30 27.65
CA THR A 151 -12.31 12.43 27.66
C THR A 151 -10.90 12.07 27.22
N LYS A 152 -10.53 10.79 27.24
CA LYS A 152 -9.17 10.34 26.86
C LYS A 152 -9.20 9.34 25.71
N THR A 153 -10.05 8.31 25.80
CA THR A 153 -10.07 7.23 24.79
C THR A 153 -10.57 7.72 23.43
N LEU A 154 -11.71 8.43 23.39
CA LEU A 154 -12.26 8.93 22.13
C LEU A 154 -11.34 9.95 21.45
N PRO A 155 -10.75 10.95 22.14
CA PRO A 155 -9.75 11.83 21.55
C PRO A 155 -8.50 11.08 21.04
N ALA A 156 -7.93 10.17 21.83
CA ALA A 156 -6.76 9.40 21.41
C ALA A 156 -7.03 8.53 20.18
N LEU A 157 -8.24 7.94 20.08
CA LEU A 157 -8.67 7.23 18.88
C LEU A 157 -8.72 8.18 17.67
N SER A 158 -9.30 9.37 17.84
CA SER A 158 -9.36 10.37 16.78
C SER A 158 -7.97 10.82 16.32
N GLU A 159 -7.00 10.94 17.24
CA GLU A 159 -5.61 11.24 16.89
C GLU A 159 -4.99 10.12 16.04
N VAL A 160 -5.09 8.86 16.49
CA VAL A 160 -4.61 7.69 15.72
C VAL A 160 -5.24 7.63 14.32
N GLN A 161 -6.56 7.87 14.22
CA GLN A 161 -7.26 7.94 12.94
C GLN A 161 -6.76 9.07 12.05
N GLY A 162 -6.51 10.25 12.62
CA GLY A 162 -5.94 11.40 11.91
C GLY A 162 -4.55 11.12 11.35
N HIS A 163 -3.67 10.53 12.16
CA HIS A 163 -2.33 10.14 11.73
C HIS A 163 -2.39 9.07 10.62
N LEU A 164 -3.18 8.02 10.79
CA LEU A 164 -3.36 6.98 9.76
C LEU A 164 -3.96 7.54 8.47
N LYS A 165 -4.92 8.46 8.55
CA LYS A 165 -5.45 9.17 7.38
C LYS A 165 -4.37 9.96 6.66
N LYS A 166 -3.55 10.72 7.40
CA LYS A 166 -2.43 11.49 6.83
C LYS A 166 -1.40 10.59 6.13
N ILE A 167 -1.02 9.47 6.76
CA ILE A 167 -0.11 8.48 6.17
C ILE A 167 -0.70 7.93 4.86
N ARG A 168 -1.99 7.56 4.86
CA ARG A 168 -2.68 7.05 3.68
C ARG A 168 -2.77 8.08 2.56
N GLU A 169 -3.08 9.34 2.87
CA GLU A 169 -3.14 10.42 1.89
C GLU A 169 -1.79 10.70 1.25
N GLN A 170 -0.72 10.74 2.05
CA GLN A 170 0.64 10.93 1.53
C GLN A 170 1.13 9.72 0.74
N GLY A 171 0.85 8.50 1.22
CA GLY A 171 1.13 7.29 0.45
C GLY A 171 0.41 7.30 -0.90
N ARG A 172 -0.88 7.66 -0.93
CA ARG A 172 -1.67 7.72 -2.18
C ARG A 172 -1.17 8.76 -3.17
N ALA A 173 -0.58 9.87 -2.72
CA ALA A 173 -0.01 10.87 -3.61
C ALA A 173 1.08 10.26 -4.50
N ASP A 174 1.93 9.42 -3.91
CA ASP A 174 2.96 8.66 -4.63
C ASP A 174 2.37 7.50 -5.46
N ILE A 175 1.22 6.95 -5.04
CA ILE A 175 0.48 5.85 -5.70
C ILE A 175 -0.55 6.36 -6.73
N SER A 176 -0.59 7.66 -7.06
CA SER A 176 -1.37 8.17 -8.21
C SER A 176 -0.84 7.67 -9.59
N THR A 177 -0.11 6.56 -9.56
CA THR A 177 0.47 5.74 -10.60
C THR A 177 -0.55 5.02 -11.49
N ASP A 178 -1.85 5.01 -11.19
CA ASP A 178 -2.84 4.54 -12.18
C ASP A 178 -2.73 5.34 -13.48
N GLN A 179 -2.58 6.66 -13.39
CA GLN A 179 -2.29 7.49 -14.56
C GLN A 179 -0.91 7.18 -15.16
N ALA A 180 0.09 6.88 -14.32
CA ALA A 180 1.43 6.52 -14.80
C ALA A 180 1.44 5.17 -15.54
N MET A 181 0.66 4.19 -15.08
CA MET A 181 0.44 2.90 -15.71
C MET A 181 -0.33 3.07 -17.02
N LEU A 182 -1.39 3.88 -17.04
CA LEU A 182 -2.13 4.23 -18.26
C LEU A 182 -1.23 4.94 -19.29
N LYS A 183 -0.41 5.91 -18.85
CA LYS A 183 0.59 6.57 -19.71
C LYS A 183 1.61 5.56 -20.24
N SER A 184 2.16 4.70 -19.39
CA SER A 184 3.13 3.67 -19.79
C SER A 184 2.53 2.68 -20.79
N SER A 185 1.27 2.27 -20.58
CA SER A 185 0.53 1.40 -21.51
C SER A 185 0.24 2.09 -22.85
N ASN A 186 -0.15 3.37 -22.84
CA ASN A 186 -0.38 4.13 -24.06
C ASN A 186 0.92 4.39 -24.85
N SER A 187 2.01 4.73 -24.17
CA SER A 187 3.33 4.87 -24.79
C SER A 187 3.81 3.54 -25.37
N PHE A 188 3.58 2.42 -24.68
CA PHE A 188 3.89 1.09 -25.20
C PHE A 188 3.08 0.78 -26.48
N LYS A 189 1.78 1.07 -26.48
CA LYS A 189 0.92 0.92 -27.68
C LYS A 189 1.44 1.77 -28.84
N GLN A 190 1.72 3.07 -28.62
CA GLN A 190 2.24 3.96 -29.66
C GLN A 190 3.59 3.49 -30.20
N ASN A 191 4.54 3.13 -29.33
CA ASN A 191 5.86 2.65 -29.75
C ASN A 191 5.77 1.34 -30.54
N THR A 192 4.87 0.43 -30.15
CA THR A 192 4.63 -0.83 -30.86
C THR A 192 4.04 -0.58 -32.25
N ILE A 193 3.07 0.34 -32.36
CA ILE A 193 2.46 0.72 -33.65
C ILE A 193 3.50 1.38 -34.57
N ILE A 194 4.25 2.37 -34.07
CA ILE A 194 5.29 3.06 -34.85
C ILE A 194 6.36 2.06 -35.30
N GLY A 195 6.84 1.20 -34.40
CA GLY A 195 7.82 0.16 -34.73
C GLY A 195 7.32 -0.81 -35.81
N SER A 196 6.04 -1.18 -35.77
CA SER A 196 5.40 -2.03 -36.79
C SER A 196 5.31 -1.33 -38.15
N ILE A 197 4.99 -0.03 -38.18
CA ILE A 197 4.93 0.76 -39.42
C ILE A 197 6.32 0.93 -40.03
N VAL A 198 7.33 1.29 -39.23
CA VAL A 198 8.72 1.44 -39.71
C VAL A 198 9.24 0.13 -40.27
N THR A 199 8.93 -0.98 -39.61
CA THR A 199 9.24 -2.34 -40.06
C THR A 199 8.72 -2.61 -41.47
N LEU A 200 7.45 -2.29 -41.74
CA LEU A 200 6.82 -2.48 -43.05
C LEU A 200 7.39 -1.57 -44.14
N LEU A 201 7.86 -0.37 -43.78
CA LEU A 201 8.42 0.60 -44.73
C LEU A 201 9.88 0.32 -45.10
N VAL A 202 10.66 -0.28 -44.21
CA VAL A 202 12.09 -0.57 -44.41
C VAL A 202 12.33 -1.85 -45.22
N PHE A 203 11.36 -2.78 -45.22
CA PHE A 203 11.42 -4.05 -45.95
C PHE A 203 10.23 -4.18 -46.92
N PRO A 204 10.23 -3.48 -48.06
CA PRO A 204 9.25 -3.67 -49.13
C PRO A 204 9.40 -5.01 -49.86
#